data_AF-A0A2A2QY22-F1
#
_entry.id   AF-A0A2A2QY22-F1
#
_cell.length_a   1.000
_cell.length_b   1.000
_cell.length_c   1.000
_cell.angle_alpha   90.00
_cell.angle_beta   90.00
_cell.angle_gamma   90.00
#
_symmetry.space_group_name_H-M   'P 1'
#
loop_
_entity.id
_entity.type
_entity.pdbx_description
1 polymer ?
#
loop_
_entity_poly.entity_id
_entity_poly.type
_entity_poly.pdbx_seq_one_letter_code
_entity_poly.pdbx_strand_id
1 'polypeptide(L)'
;MNLTQLKKMNRWRDGFNPLRGLTMMQAVALLEAGERGEYANLQWLFRAVERRNATLRAVKARRLSAVMRLDWSVEEIKIETSPTPNSEISNLKFEMPSLAARQAEALRAAYERIDNLREAVGFLALAEFRGYAHLEFHRGGDGGVAHFEPVPQWLLFRQGLNGPWQYNAEARSGAAREDDPVLDLNDFLVREVEDPINEIAVISHLRQSLSQKDWDGFVETYGIPPLFIELPPNVPADKEALYQAQAEAVIGDSRGTMPNGAKVQTVTPYSGGTTPFSEHIRYQDECIVLAGTGGKLTMLAQSGSGTLAGGAHENTFDEIAASEALEISEVFQKQFDARILAEKFPGAPVRAFFQLAPKKEKPADVAA
;
A
#
# COMPACT_ATOMS: atom_id res chain seq x y z
N MET A 1 15.24 -1.56 -22.19
CA MET A 1 14.29 -2.29 -23.08
C MET A 1 13.17 -1.35 -23.50
N ASN A 2 12.64 -1.38 -24.73
CA ASN A 2 11.57 -0.44 -25.14
C ASN A 2 10.22 -0.80 -24.47
N LEU A 3 9.52 0.19 -23.89
CA LEU A 3 8.21 0.04 -23.22
C LEU A 3 7.18 -0.76 -24.05
N THR A 4 7.22 -0.64 -25.38
CA THR A 4 6.32 -1.34 -26.29
C THR A 4 6.57 -2.86 -26.30
N GLN A 5 7.83 -3.28 -26.19
CA GLN A 5 8.21 -4.70 -26.10
C GLN A 5 7.83 -5.27 -24.73
N LEU A 6 8.08 -4.52 -23.65
CA LEU A 6 7.70 -4.90 -22.29
C LEU A 6 6.18 -5.12 -22.16
N LYS A 7 5.38 -4.23 -22.75
CA LYS A 7 3.91 -4.37 -22.79
C LYS A 7 3.47 -5.63 -23.54
N LYS A 8 4.12 -5.97 -24.65
CA LYS A 8 3.79 -7.20 -25.41
C LYS A 8 4.10 -8.46 -24.59
N MET A 9 5.26 -8.51 -23.94
CA MET A 9 5.70 -9.65 -23.13
C MET A 9 4.79 -9.89 -21.92
N ASN A 10 4.29 -8.81 -21.31
CA ASN A 10 3.47 -8.89 -20.10
C ASN A 10 1.95 -8.92 -20.36
N ARG A 11 1.50 -8.86 -21.62
CA ARG A 11 0.06 -8.78 -21.99
C ARG A 11 -0.79 -9.91 -21.39
N TRP A 12 -0.21 -11.09 -21.19
CA TRP A 12 -0.93 -12.21 -20.59
C TRP A 12 -1.38 -11.92 -19.14
N ARG A 13 -0.62 -11.11 -18.39
CA ARG A 13 -0.98 -10.70 -17.02
C ARG A 13 -2.21 -9.82 -16.96
N ASP A 14 -2.49 -9.05 -18.00
CA ASP A 14 -3.69 -8.20 -18.07
C ASP A 14 -4.98 -9.04 -18.03
N GLY A 15 -4.94 -10.27 -18.53
CA GLY A 15 -6.05 -11.23 -18.44
C GLY A 15 -6.10 -12.05 -17.15
N PHE A 16 -5.06 -11.96 -16.30
CA PHE A 16 -4.90 -12.79 -15.11
C PHE A 16 -5.37 -12.07 -13.84
N ASN A 17 -6.46 -12.56 -13.25
CA ASN A 17 -6.93 -12.10 -11.94
C ASN A 17 -6.48 -13.07 -10.84
N PRO A 18 -5.52 -12.68 -9.97
CA PRO A 18 -4.97 -13.56 -8.93
C PRO A 18 -5.97 -13.85 -7.79
N LEU A 19 -7.08 -13.12 -7.71
CA LEU A 19 -8.12 -13.34 -6.70
C LEU A 19 -9.10 -14.45 -7.11
N ARG A 20 -9.12 -14.83 -8.39
CA ARG A 20 -10.07 -15.84 -8.87
C ARG A 20 -9.67 -17.22 -8.34
N GLY A 21 -10.52 -17.77 -7.46
CA GLY A 21 -10.28 -19.08 -6.86
C GLY A 21 -9.15 -19.09 -5.82
N LEU A 22 -8.74 -17.91 -5.33
CA LEU A 22 -7.70 -17.80 -4.31
C LEU A 22 -8.15 -18.44 -3.00
N THR A 23 -7.33 -19.33 -2.48
CA THR A 23 -7.50 -20.00 -1.18
C THR A 23 -6.42 -19.55 -0.19
N MET A 24 -6.64 -19.80 1.10
CA MET A 24 -5.63 -19.52 2.14
C MET A 24 -4.32 -20.27 1.87
N MET A 25 -4.40 -21.52 1.45
CA MET A 25 -3.23 -22.33 1.10
C MET A 25 -2.42 -21.71 -0.05
N GLN A 26 -3.09 -21.21 -1.09
CA GLN A 26 -2.43 -20.53 -2.20
C GLN A 26 -1.82 -19.18 -1.80
N ALA A 27 -2.50 -18.42 -0.93
CA ALA A 27 -1.95 -17.16 -0.42
C ALA A 27 -0.69 -17.40 0.41
N VAL A 28 -0.70 -18.36 1.34
CA VAL A 28 0.49 -18.75 2.12
C VAL A 28 1.62 -19.21 1.21
N ALA A 29 1.34 -20.07 0.22
CA ALA A 29 2.36 -20.51 -0.73
C ALA A 29 3.00 -19.36 -1.52
N LEU A 30 2.22 -18.32 -1.87
CA LEU A 30 2.74 -17.12 -2.54
C LEU A 30 3.58 -16.24 -1.61
N LEU A 31 3.20 -16.13 -0.34
CA LEU A 31 3.99 -15.42 0.68
C LEU A 31 5.33 -16.11 0.90
N GLU A 32 5.33 -17.43 1.12
CA GLU A 32 6.55 -18.23 1.26
C GLU A 32 7.42 -18.21 -0.01
N ALA A 33 6.82 -18.08 -1.19
CA ALA A 33 7.56 -17.87 -2.44
C ALA A 33 8.24 -16.50 -2.48
N GLY A 34 7.58 -15.47 -1.94
CA GLY A 34 8.18 -14.15 -1.72
C GLY A 34 9.45 -14.20 -0.88
N GLU A 35 9.47 -14.98 0.21
CA GLU A 35 10.66 -15.18 1.05
C GLU A 35 11.87 -15.76 0.29
N ARG A 36 11.60 -16.51 -0.79
CA ARG A 36 12.65 -17.06 -1.67
C ARG A 36 13.03 -16.11 -2.80
N GLY A 37 12.37 -14.96 -2.90
CA GLY A 37 12.56 -13.94 -3.93
C GLY A 37 11.73 -14.14 -5.21
N GLU A 38 10.69 -14.98 -5.16
CA GLU A 38 9.75 -15.24 -6.26
C GLU A 38 8.59 -14.23 -6.28
N TYR A 39 8.90 -12.94 -6.46
CA TYR A 39 7.94 -11.88 -6.19
C TYR A 39 6.83 -11.70 -7.23
N ALA A 40 7.00 -12.16 -8.46
CA ALA A 40 6.17 -11.73 -9.59
C ALA A 40 4.66 -12.00 -9.37
N ASN A 41 4.29 -13.15 -8.81
CA ASN A 41 2.88 -13.49 -8.53
C ASN A 41 2.38 -12.85 -7.23
N LEU A 42 3.23 -12.79 -6.20
CA LEU A 42 2.90 -12.17 -4.92
C LEU A 42 2.60 -10.67 -5.10
N GLN A 43 3.46 -9.95 -5.80
CA GLN A 43 3.28 -8.52 -6.09
C GLN A 43 2.03 -8.25 -6.94
N TRP A 44 1.66 -9.20 -7.80
CA TRP A 44 0.41 -9.10 -8.56
C TRP A 44 -0.82 -9.32 -7.67
N LEU A 45 -0.74 -10.28 -6.75
CA LEU A 45 -1.76 -10.51 -5.73
C LEU A 45 -1.94 -9.27 -4.84
N PHE A 46 -0.86 -8.70 -4.31
CA PHE A 46 -0.86 -7.46 -3.55
C PHE A 46 -1.57 -6.34 -4.31
N ARG A 47 -1.18 -6.09 -5.56
CA ARG A 47 -1.84 -5.09 -6.42
C ARG A 47 -3.34 -5.36 -6.60
N ALA A 48 -3.75 -6.62 -6.71
CA ALA A 48 -5.17 -6.96 -6.85
C ALA A 48 -5.95 -6.70 -5.56
N VAL A 49 -5.41 -7.09 -4.40
CA VAL A 49 -6.02 -6.84 -3.09
C VAL A 49 -6.12 -5.33 -2.80
N GLU A 50 -5.06 -4.57 -3.05
CA GLU A 50 -5.04 -3.10 -2.93
C GLU A 50 -6.15 -2.41 -3.74
N ARG A 51 -6.59 -3.01 -4.85
CA ARG A 51 -7.65 -2.45 -5.71
C ARG A 51 -9.06 -2.84 -5.27
N ARG A 52 -9.22 -3.95 -4.54
CA ARG A 52 -10.52 -4.55 -4.21
C ARG A 52 -10.90 -4.41 -2.74
N ASN A 53 -9.92 -4.37 -1.84
CA ASN A 53 -10.16 -4.16 -0.41
C ASN A 53 -10.32 -2.65 -0.12
N ALA A 54 -11.49 -2.26 0.38
CA ALA A 54 -11.81 -0.84 0.63
C ALA A 54 -10.94 -0.23 1.73
N THR A 55 -10.73 -0.96 2.84
CA THR A 55 -9.95 -0.52 4.00
C THR A 55 -8.48 -0.34 3.65
N LEU A 56 -7.87 -1.34 3.01
CA LEU A 56 -6.49 -1.23 2.53
C LEU A 56 -6.32 -0.08 1.55
N ARG A 57 -7.27 0.10 0.63
CA ARG A 57 -7.25 1.22 -0.33
C ARG A 57 -7.30 2.57 0.36
N ALA A 58 -8.15 2.72 1.38
CA ALA A 58 -8.29 3.95 2.15
C ALA A 58 -6.99 4.28 2.91
N VAL A 59 -6.42 3.30 3.62
CA VAL A 59 -5.16 3.46 4.35
C VAL A 59 -4.01 3.83 3.40
N LYS A 60 -3.87 3.10 2.29
CA LYS A 60 -2.85 3.38 1.28
C LYS A 60 -2.99 4.78 0.69
N ALA A 61 -4.20 5.19 0.32
CA ALA A 61 -4.44 6.52 -0.21
C ALA A 61 -4.08 7.62 0.80
N ARG A 62 -4.41 7.43 2.09
CA ARG A 62 -4.11 8.40 3.14
C ARG A 62 -2.60 8.53 3.40
N ARG A 63 -1.88 7.41 3.55
CA ARG A 63 -0.41 7.43 3.76
C ARG A 63 0.32 8.05 2.57
N LEU A 64 0.02 7.60 1.35
CA LEU A 64 0.62 8.18 0.15
C LEU A 64 0.31 9.67 0.01
N SER A 65 -0.93 10.10 0.28
CA SER A 65 -1.29 11.52 0.23
C SER A 65 -0.56 12.36 1.27
N ALA A 66 -0.30 11.81 2.46
CA ALA A 66 0.43 12.51 3.52
C ALA A 66 1.92 12.66 3.18
N VAL A 67 2.56 11.60 2.69
CA VAL A 67 3.96 11.66 2.24
C VAL A 67 4.12 12.55 1.01
N MET A 68 3.22 12.45 0.03
CA MET A 68 3.25 13.29 -1.18
C MET A 68 2.90 14.75 -0.91
N ARG A 69 2.42 15.13 0.28
CA ARG A 69 2.21 16.52 0.69
C ARG A 69 3.49 17.21 1.16
N LEU A 70 4.51 16.43 1.52
CA LEU A 70 5.77 16.97 2.03
C LEU A 70 6.53 17.72 0.94
N ASP A 71 7.37 18.65 1.38
CA ASP A 71 8.28 19.40 0.52
C ASP A 71 9.70 18.89 0.72
N TRP A 72 10.52 19.01 -0.31
CA TRP A 72 11.93 18.68 -0.23
C TRP A 72 12.76 19.93 0.02
N SER A 73 13.85 19.77 0.77
CA SER A 73 14.89 20.76 0.94
C SER A 73 16.26 20.09 0.91
N VAL A 74 17.29 20.91 0.74
CA VAL A 74 18.67 20.50 1.00
C VAL A 74 19.13 21.30 2.20
N GLU A 75 19.44 20.59 3.28
CA GLU A 75 19.85 21.19 4.55
C GLU A 75 21.38 21.15 4.68
N GLU A 76 21.92 22.16 5.36
CA GLU A 76 23.36 22.29 5.63
C GLU A 76 23.68 21.87 7.06
N ILE A 77 24.76 21.11 7.23
CA ILE A 77 25.30 20.78 8.55
C ILE A 77 25.99 22.03 9.11
N LYS A 78 25.35 22.65 10.11
CA LYS A 78 25.94 23.75 10.88
C LYS A 78 27.03 23.20 11.78
N ILE A 79 28.27 23.62 11.55
CA ILE A 79 29.37 23.36 12.49
C ILE A 79 29.39 24.51 13.48
N GLU A 80 29.11 24.22 14.76
CA GLU A 80 29.38 25.15 15.85
C GLU A 80 30.89 25.42 15.89
N THR A 81 31.30 26.50 15.24
CA THR A 81 32.64 27.05 15.40
C THR A 81 32.54 28.21 16.35
N SER A 82 32.87 28.00 17.63
CA SER A 82 33.15 29.10 18.56
C SER A 82 34.24 29.97 17.94
N PRO A 83 33.99 31.25 17.59
CA PRO A 83 35.00 32.06 16.94
C PRO A 83 36.02 32.51 17.99
N THR A 84 37.27 32.05 17.88
CA THR A 84 38.39 32.69 18.58
C THR A 84 38.67 34.04 17.92
N PRO A 85 38.70 35.18 18.66
CA PRO A 85 38.52 36.51 18.05
C PRO A 85 39.74 37.12 17.33
N ASN A 86 40.83 36.39 17.08
CA ASN A 86 42.09 37.00 16.62
C ASN A 86 42.77 36.20 15.50
N SER A 87 42.24 36.26 14.29
CA SER A 87 43.09 36.06 13.10
C SER A 87 42.58 36.91 11.95
N GLU A 88 43.47 37.66 11.31
CA GLU A 88 43.24 38.50 10.12
C GLU A 88 42.73 37.70 8.90
N ILE A 89 42.57 36.38 9.04
CA ILE A 89 41.94 35.45 8.09
C ILE A 89 40.40 35.63 8.07
N SER A 90 39.82 36.35 9.04
CA SER A 90 38.37 36.58 9.12
C SER A 90 37.78 37.29 7.90
N ASN A 91 38.53 38.17 7.24
CA ASN A 91 38.03 38.94 6.10
C ASN A 91 38.07 38.17 4.76
N LEU A 92 38.92 37.14 4.62
CA LEU A 92 38.97 36.27 3.43
C LEU A 92 37.93 35.13 3.48
N LYS A 93 37.41 34.78 4.67
CA LYS A 93 36.30 33.83 4.83
C LYS A 93 34.97 34.34 4.27
N PHE A 94 34.85 35.63 3.99
CA PHE A 94 33.62 36.23 3.47
C PHE A 94 33.42 36.09 1.96
N GLU A 95 34.44 35.68 1.18
CA GLU A 95 34.34 35.62 -0.29
C GLU A 95 34.17 34.21 -0.87
N MET A 96 34.45 33.14 -0.11
CA MET A 96 34.23 31.76 -0.58
C MET A 96 33.03 31.11 0.12
N PRO A 97 32.04 30.60 -0.63
CA PRO A 97 30.95 29.85 -0.02
C PRO A 97 31.52 28.66 0.76
N SER A 98 30.97 28.43 1.96
CA SER A 98 31.39 27.33 2.82
C SER A 98 31.29 26.00 2.07
N LEU A 99 32.07 24.99 2.49
CA LEU A 99 31.96 23.65 1.91
C LEU A 99 30.51 23.14 1.94
N ALA A 100 29.77 23.44 3.01
CA ALA A 100 28.35 23.09 3.15
C ALA A 100 27.50 23.77 2.08
N ALA A 101 27.67 25.08 1.87
CA ALA A 101 26.95 25.84 0.85
C ALA A 101 27.23 25.33 -0.56
N ARG A 102 28.49 25.00 -0.88
CA ARG A 102 28.87 24.43 -2.19
C ARG A 102 28.27 23.05 -2.42
N GLN A 103 28.27 22.19 -1.40
CA GLN A 103 27.63 20.88 -1.47
C GLN A 103 26.12 21.01 -1.60
N ALA A 104 25.50 21.91 -0.84
CA ALA A 104 24.07 22.16 -0.89
C ALA A 104 23.61 22.68 -2.26
N GLU A 105 24.37 23.60 -2.86
CA GLU A 105 24.14 24.08 -4.23
C GLU A 105 24.24 22.94 -5.26
N ALA A 106 25.28 22.10 -5.15
CA ALA A 106 25.47 20.98 -6.06
C ALA A 106 24.35 19.94 -5.98
N LEU A 107 23.85 19.64 -4.77
CA LEU A 107 22.71 18.74 -4.54
C LEU A 107 21.41 19.39 -5.02
N ARG A 108 21.15 20.65 -4.66
CA ARG A 108 19.95 21.38 -5.11
C ARG A 108 19.85 21.40 -6.62
N ALA A 109 20.95 21.72 -7.31
CA ALA A 109 20.99 21.68 -8.77
C ALA A 109 20.76 20.26 -9.35
N ALA A 110 21.10 19.19 -8.62
CA ALA A 110 20.81 17.82 -9.07
C ALA A 110 19.32 17.49 -8.91
N TYR A 111 18.72 17.81 -7.76
CA TYR A 111 17.30 17.59 -7.51
C TYR A 111 16.39 18.43 -8.40
N GLU A 112 16.77 19.67 -8.72
CA GLU A 112 16.03 20.54 -9.64
C GLU A 112 15.98 20.00 -11.08
N ARG A 113 16.90 19.10 -11.48
CA ARG A 113 16.84 18.42 -12.78
C ARG A 113 15.80 17.30 -12.84
N ILE A 114 15.37 16.78 -11.69
CA ILE A 114 14.47 15.63 -11.63
C ILE A 114 13.03 16.08 -11.91
N ASP A 115 12.45 15.61 -13.01
CA ASP A 115 11.12 16.01 -13.44
C ASP A 115 9.98 15.36 -12.64
N ASN A 116 10.23 14.23 -11.97
CA ASN A 116 9.22 13.39 -11.33
C ASN A 116 9.46 13.12 -9.83
N LEU A 117 10.23 13.97 -9.13
CA LEU A 117 10.66 13.72 -7.75
C LEU A 117 9.48 13.38 -6.80
N ARG A 118 8.35 14.09 -6.92
CA ARG A 118 7.16 13.83 -6.08
C ARG A 118 6.53 12.46 -6.37
N GLU A 119 6.50 12.03 -7.64
CA GLU A 119 6.00 10.72 -8.04
C GLU A 119 6.95 9.61 -7.58
N ALA A 120 8.26 9.85 -7.70
CA ALA A 120 9.31 8.95 -7.24
C ALA A 120 9.23 8.69 -5.73
N VAL A 121 9.05 9.75 -4.93
CA VAL A 121 8.80 9.63 -3.47
C VAL A 121 7.55 8.81 -3.18
N GLY A 122 6.45 9.07 -3.90
CA GLY A 122 5.22 8.30 -3.75
C GLY A 122 5.39 6.81 -4.11
N PHE A 123 6.25 6.50 -5.08
CA PHE A 123 6.58 5.13 -5.44
C PHE A 123 7.48 4.45 -4.39
N LEU A 124 8.46 5.14 -3.83
CA LEU A 124 9.28 4.61 -2.71
C LEU A 124 8.43 4.30 -1.47
N ALA A 125 7.42 5.12 -1.19
CA ALA A 125 6.48 4.87 -0.10
C ALA A 125 5.67 3.57 -0.30
N LEU A 126 5.52 3.05 -1.53
CA LEU A 126 4.88 1.75 -1.77
C LEU A 126 5.69 0.58 -1.18
N ALA A 127 6.99 0.76 -0.88
CA ALA A 127 7.78 -0.28 -0.22
C ALA A 127 7.17 -0.68 1.13
N GLU A 128 6.50 0.24 1.83
CA GLU A 128 5.79 -0.06 3.08
C GLU A 128 4.67 -1.11 2.90
N PHE A 129 4.01 -1.05 1.75
CA PHE A 129 2.91 -1.95 1.44
C PHE A 129 3.42 -3.25 0.84
N ARG A 130 4.48 -3.19 0.03
CA ARG A 130 4.89 -4.26 -0.88
C ARG A 130 6.25 -4.89 -0.57
N GLY A 131 6.97 -4.36 0.41
CA GLY A 131 8.26 -4.83 0.90
C GLY A 131 9.44 -4.15 0.22
N TYR A 132 9.27 -3.62 -0.98
CA TYR A 132 10.34 -2.88 -1.67
C TYR A 132 9.83 -1.95 -2.77
N ALA A 133 10.70 -1.03 -3.17
CA ALA A 133 10.52 -0.16 -4.33
C ALA A 133 11.89 0.17 -4.95
N HIS A 134 11.95 0.13 -6.29
CA HIS A 134 13.15 0.45 -7.06
C HIS A 134 12.83 1.56 -8.06
N LEU A 135 13.68 2.58 -8.11
CA LEU A 135 13.65 3.63 -9.12
C LEU A 135 14.94 3.61 -9.91
N GLU A 136 14.86 3.43 -11.23
CA GLU A 136 16.01 3.46 -12.14
C GLU A 136 16.39 4.90 -12.49
N PHE A 137 17.69 5.19 -12.61
CA PHE A 137 18.20 6.49 -12.97
C PHE A 137 18.21 6.67 -14.48
N HIS A 138 17.33 7.53 -14.97
CA HIS A 138 17.30 7.91 -16.38
C HIS A 138 18.06 9.22 -16.55
N ARG A 139 19.11 9.18 -17.37
CA ARG A 139 20.03 10.30 -17.56
C ARG A 139 19.58 11.19 -18.72
N GLY A 140 19.69 12.50 -18.53
CA GLY A 140 19.42 13.52 -19.54
C GLY A 140 20.58 13.66 -20.53
N GLY A 141 20.43 14.61 -21.47
CA GLY A 141 21.44 14.88 -22.50
C GLY A 141 22.78 15.40 -21.98
N ASP A 142 22.83 15.92 -20.75
CA ASP A 142 24.04 16.37 -20.05
C ASP A 142 24.72 15.24 -19.26
N GLY A 143 24.17 14.02 -19.29
CA GLY A 143 24.66 12.87 -18.54
C GLY A 143 24.25 12.83 -17.06
N GLY A 144 23.61 13.89 -16.55
CA GLY A 144 23.04 13.91 -15.20
C GLY A 144 21.73 13.12 -15.12
N VAL A 145 21.38 12.63 -13.93
CA VAL A 145 20.07 12.01 -13.71
C VAL A 145 19.00 13.09 -13.83
N ALA A 146 17.99 12.84 -14.68
CA ALA A 146 16.89 13.76 -14.97
C ALA A 146 15.52 13.16 -14.63
N HIS A 147 15.45 11.84 -14.45
CA HIS A 147 14.21 11.14 -14.16
C HIS A 147 14.47 9.89 -13.31
N PHE A 148 13.57 9.59 -12.39
CA PHE A 148 13.58 8.38 -11.58
C PHE A 148 12.48 7.43 -12.05
N GLU A 149 12.79 6.48 -12.94
CA GLU A 149 11.81 5.59 -13.55
C GLU A 149 11.36 4.51 -12.53
N PRO A 150 10.07 4.46 -12.15
CA PRO A 150 9.57 3.41 -11.28
C PRO A 150 9.63 2.04 -11.96
N VAL A 151 10.37 1.10 -11.35
CA VAL A 151 10.37 -0.29 -11.81
C VAL A 151 9.24 -1.05 -11.12
N PRO A 152 8.22 -1.53 -11.86
CA PRO A 152 7.14 -2.31 -11.27
C PRO A 152 7.67 -3.51 -10.46
N GLN A 153 7.24 -3.64 -9.21
CA GLN A 153 7.81 -4.64 -8.30
C GLN A 153 7.72 -6.08 -8.82
N TRP A 154 6.70 -6.42 -9.62
CA TRP A 154 6.54 -7.76 -10.20
C TRP A 154 7.53 -8.09 -11.33
N LEU A 155 8.37 -7.15 -11.75
CA LEU A 155 9.45 -7.36 -12.72
C LEU A 155 10.81 -7.62 -12.05
N LEU A 156 10.82 -7.85 -10.74
CA LEU A 156 12.05 -8.06 -9.97
C LEU A 156 12.07 -9.45 -9.35
N PHE A 157 13.28 -10.00 -9.28
CA PHE A 157 13.62 -11.22 -8.58
C PHE A 157 14.74 -10.94 -7.58
N ARG A 158 14.88 -11.83 -6.61
CA ARG A 158 16.05 -11.91 -5.73
C ARG A 158 16.39 -13.39 -5.51
N GLN A 159 17.67 -13.72 -5.40
CA GLN A 159 18.06 -15.09 -5.00
C GLN A 159 18.06 -15.22 -3.48
N GLY A 160 16.95 -15.73 -2.93
CA GLY A 160 16.73 -15.75 -1.48
C GLY A 160 16.61 -14.33 -0.91
N LEU A 161 16.71 -14.22 0.42
CA LEU A 161 16.45 -12.95 1.13
C LEU A 161 17.54 -11.89 0.89
N ASN A 162 18.80 -12.30 0.69
CA ASN A 162 19.95 -11.37 0.62
C ASN A 162 20.72 -11.44 -0.71
N GLY A 163 20.20 -12.17 -1.69
CA GLY A 163 20.83 -12.25 -3.01
C GLY A 163 20.78 -10.93 -3.78
N PRO A 164 21.50 -10.85 -4.91
CA PRO A 164 21.42 -9.69 -5.79
C PRO A 164 20.01 -9.56 -6.39
N TRP A 165 19.59 -8.32 -6.62
CA TRP A 165 18.37 -8.03 -7.37
C TRP A 165 18.57 -8.39 -8.85
N GLN A 166 17.61 -9.09 -9.44
CA GLN A 166 17.62 -9.50 -10.85
C GLN A 166 16.37 -9.03 -11.58
N TYR A 167 16.50 -8.76 -12.88
CA TYR A 167 15.41 -8.22 -13.70
C TYR A 167 14.64 -9.32 -14.43
N ASN A 168 13.34 -9.39 -14.17
CA ASN A 168 12.40 -10.34 -14.76
C ASN A 168 11.51 -9.63 -15.78
N ALA A 169 12.03 -9.39 -16.99
CA ALA A 169 11.33 -8.67 -18.06
C ALA A 169 9.95 -9.25 -18.43
N GLU A 170 9.80 -10.57 -18.30
CA GLU A 170 8.59 -11.33 -18.64
C GLU A 170 7.62 -11.53 -17.46
N ALA A 171 7.99 -11.03 -16.27
CA ALA A 171 7.26 -11.24 -15.03
C ALA A 171 6.90 -12.72 -14.81
N ARG A 172 7.86 -13.63 -15.09
CA ARG A 172 7.70 -15.07 -14.91
C ARG A 172 7.46 -15.43 -13.45
N SER A 173 6.71 -16.51 -13.25
CA SER A 173 6.62 -17.18 -11.95
C SER A 173 7.85 -18.06 -11.71
N GLY A 174 8.13 -18.37 -10.44
CA GLY A 174 9.27 -19.20 -10.05
C GLY A 174 10.49 -18.37 -9.62
N ALA A 175 11.58 -19.08 -9.34
CA ALA A 175 12.85 -18.50 -8.94
C ALA A 175 13.57 -17.77 -10.08
N ALA A 176 14.48 -16.88 -9.68
CA ALA A 176 15.41 -16.23 -10.59
C ALA A 176 16.28 -17.26 -11.32
N ARG A 177 16.57 -17.01 -12.59
CA ARG A 177 17.48 -17.83 -13.38
C ARG A 177 18.90 -17.27 -13.34
N GLU A 178 19.88 -18.10 -13.66
CA GLU A 178 21.28 -17.67 -13.75
C GLU A 178 21.51 -16.64 -14.87
N ASP A 179 20.72 -16.72 -15.96
CA ASP A 179 20.79 -15.81 -17.10
C ASP A 179 19.99 -14.51 -16.89
N ASP A 180 19.25 -14.38 -15.78
CA ASP A 180 18.51 -13.15 -15.49
C ASP A 180 19.47 -11.99 -15.16
N PRO A 181 19.34 -10.83 -15.82
CA PRO A 181 20.25 -9.71 -15.61
C PRO A 181 20.25 -9.24 -14.16
N VAL A 182 21.44 -9.20 -13.55
CA VAL A 182 21.64 -8.59 -12.23
C VAL A 182 21.56 -7.07 -12.37
N LEU A 183 20.79 -6.43 -11.50
CA LEU A 183 20.70 -4.97 -11.45
C LEU A 183 21.99 -4.39 -10.91
N ASP A 184 22.56 -3.39 -11.61
CA ASP A 184 23.59 -2.54 -11.03
C ASP A 184 22.94 -1.51 -10.13
N LEU A 185 22.98 -1.73 -8.82
CA LEU A 185 22.36 -0.84 -7.82
C LEU A 185 22.93 0.60 -7.85
N ASN A 186 24.04 0.84 -8.56
CA ASN A 186 24.56 2.20 -8.80
C ASN A 186 23.69 3.05 -9.73
N ASP A 187 22.78 2.44 -10.47
CA ASP A 187 21.79 3.14 -11.31
C ASP A 187 20.39 3.13 -10.69
N PHE A 188 20.27 2.82 -9.38
CA PHE A 188 18.98 2.78 -8.70
C PHE A 188 18.95 3.54 -7.37
N LEU A 189 17.74 3.95 -7.00
CA LEU A 189 17.30 4.12 -5.62
C LEU A 189 16.47 2.90 -5.21
N VAL A 190 16.81 2.29 -4.08
CA VAL A 190 16.16 1.10 -3.54
C VAL A 190 15.75 1.35 -2.10
N ARG A 191 14.47 1.17 -1.80
CA ARG A 191 13.93 1.09 -0.43
C ARG A 191 13.41 -0.33 -0.22
N GLU A 192 13.84 -0.95 0.89
CA GLU A 192 13.39 -2.27 1.34
C GLU A 192 12.74 -2.13 2.72
N VAL A 193 11.68 -2.89 2.95
CA VAL A 193 10.89 -2.96 4.19
C VAL A 193 10.63 -4.44 4.46
N GLU A 194 11.00 -4.91 5.65
CA GLU A 194 10.95 -6.33 6.00
C GLU A 194 9.54 -6.82 6.30
N ASP A 195 8.66 -5.96 6.82
CA ASP A 195 7.33 -6.28 7.32
C ASP A 195 6.20 -5.59 6.52
N PRO A 196 6.00 -5.96 5.24
CA PRO A 196 5.03 -5.27 4.40
C PRO A 196 3.58 -5.48 4.84
N ILE A 197 2.83 -4.38 4.88
CA ILE A 197 1.41 -4.36 5.30
C ILE A 197 0.54 -5.30 4.46
N ASN A 198 0.87 -5.48 3.18
CA ASN A 198 0.04 -6.30 2.30
C ASN A 198 0.04 -7.79 2.68
N GLU A 199 1.01 -8.31 3.43
CA GLU A 199 0.97 -9.70 3.90
C GLU A 199 -0.23 -9.92 4.81
N ILE A 200 -0.41 -9.02 5.79
CA ILE A 200 -1.58 -9.00 6.68
C ILE A 200 -2.85 -8.77 5.84
N ALA A 201 -2.82 -7.81 4.93
CA ALA A 201 -4.01 -7.43 4.18
C ALA A 201 -4.51 -8.52 3.22
N VAL A 202 -3.63 -9.36 2.64
CA VAL A 202 -4.03 -10.52 1.83
C VAL A 202 -4.81 -11.53 2.66
N ILE A 203 -4.30 -11.86 3.85
CA ILE A 203 -4.93 -12.83 4.76
C ILE A 203 -6.28 -12.29 5.25
N SER A 204 -6.33 -11.01 5.66
CA SER A 204 -7.56 -10.34 6.06
C SER A 204 -8.58 -10.29 4.92
N HIS A 205 -8.18 -9.96 3.70
CA HIS A 205 -9.07 -9.92 2.54
C HIS A 205 -9.70 -11.28 2.22
N LEU A 206 -8.94 -12.37 2.33
CA LEU A 206 -9.46 -13.73 2.15
C LEU A 206 -10.50 -14.10 3.21
N ARG A 207 -10.20 -13.79 4.47
CA ARG A 207 -11.13 -14.03 5.59
C ARG A 207 -12.41 -13.22 5.45
N GLN A 208 -12.32 -11.96 5.01
CA GLN A 208 -13.47 -11.12 4.70
C GLN A 208 -14.32 -11.71 3.57
N SER A 209 -13.68 -12.18 2.49
CA SER A 209 -14.39 -12.75 1.34
C SER A 209 -15.16 -14.02 1.72
N LEU A 210 -14.59 -14.85 2.61
CA LEU A 210 -15.27 -16.03 3.15
C LEU A 210 -16.49 -15.63 3.99
N SER A 211 -16.31 -14.71 4.95
CA SER A 211 -17.40 -14.27 5.81
C SER A 211 -18.50 -13.51 5.07
N GLN A 212 -18.15 -12.73 4.04
CA GLN A 212 -19.13 -12.06 3.20
C GLN A 212 -19.99 -13.08 2.46
N LYS A 213 -19.37 -14.11 1.86
CA LYS A 213 -20.10 -15.18 1.16
C LYS A 213 -21.07 -15.90 2.09
N ASP A 214 -20.62 -16.27 3.29
CA ASP A 214 -21.46 -16.98 4.26
C ASP A 214 -22.56 -16.06 4.81
N TRP A 215 -22.28 -14.77 4.96
CA TRP A 215 -23.28 -13.77 5.36
C TRP A 215 -24.33 -13.57 4.27
N ASP A 216 -23.93 -13.44 3.01
CA ASP A 216 -24.85 -13.33 1.87
C ASP A 216 -25.75 -14.56 1.80
N GLY A 217 -25.19 -15.78 1.92
CA GLY A 217 -25.99 -17.01 1.96
C GLY A 217 -26.93 -17.10 3.18
N PHE A 218 -26.49 -16.59 4.33
CA PHE A 218 -27.35 -16.45 5.51
C PHE A 218 -28.51 -15.48 5.25
N VAL A 219 -28.24 -14.31 4.65
CA VAL A 219 -29.25 -13.31 4.30
C VAL A 219 -30.22 -13.84 3.25
N GLU A 220 -29.76 -14.60 2.25
CA GLU A 220 -30.62 -15.26 1.27
C GLU A 220 -31.54 -16.31 1.91
N THR A 221 -31.03 -17.08 2.87
CA THR A 221 -31.78 -18.18 3.50
C THR A 221 -32.76 -17.69 4.58
N TYR A 222 -32.35 -16.71 5.38
CA TYR A 222 -33.08 -16.28 6.58
C TYR A 222 -33.54 -14.82 6.55
N GLY A 223 -33.09 -14.01 5.59
CA GLY A 223 -33.47 -12.61 5.47
C GLY A 223 -34.95 -12.42 5.14
N ILE A 224 -35.57 -13.42 4.50
CA ILE A 224 -37.02 -13.47 4.25
C ILE A 224 -37.56 -14.75 4.91
N PRO A 225 -38.30 -14.64 6.03
CA PRO A 225 -38.88 -15.81 6.68
C PRO A 225 -39.78 -16.58 5.71
N PRO A 226 -39.59 -17.90 5.53
CA PRO A 226 -40.43 -18.68 4.63
C PRO A 226 -41.85 -18.76 5.18
N LEU A 227 -42.84 -18.56 4.32
CA LEU A 227 -44.25 -18.66 4.71
C LEU A 227 -44.90 -19.87 4.05
N PHE A 228 -45.38 -20.78 4.89
CA PHE A 228 -46.11 -21.97 4.47
C PHE A 228 -47.57 -21.87 4.91
N ILE A 229 -48.49 -22.09 3.97
CA ILE A 229 -49.92 -22.16 4.27
C ILE A 229 -50.30 -23.63 4.41
N GLU A 230 -50.84 -24.01 5.57
CA GLU A 230 -51.41 -25.34 5.77
C GLU A 230 -52.81 -25.38 5.15
N LEU A 231 -53.03 -26.36 4.27
CA LEU A 231 -54.34 -26.56 3.66
C LEU A 231 -55.33 -27.14 4.68
N PRO A 232 -56.62 -26.74 4.62
CA PRO A 232 -57.63 -27.24 5.53
C PRO A 232 -57.84 -28.77 5.39
N PRO A 233 -58.34 -29.45 6.43
CA PRO A 233 -58.61 -30.89 6.33
C PRO A 233 -59.69 -31.17 5.26
N ASN A 234 -59.49 -32.24 4.48
CA ASN A 234 -60.37 -32.70 3.39
C ASN A 234 -60.44 -31.78 2.15
N VAL A 235 -59.32 -31.16 1.73
CA VAL A 235 -59.28 -30.49 0.41
C VAL A 235 -59.56 -31.51 -0.71
N PRO A 236 -60.53 -31.23 -1.61
CA PRO A 236 -60.72 -32.02 -2.82
C PRO A 236 -59.48 -31.95 -3.74
N ALA A 237 -59.03 -33.08 -4.28
CA ALA A 237 -57.80 -33.17 -5.08
C ALA A 237 -57.77 -32.25 -6.31
N ASP A 238 -58.94 -31.90 -6.85
CA ASP A 238 -59.11 -30.97 -7.98
C ASP A 238 -58.93 -29.49 -7.59
N LYS A 239 -58.91 -29.16 -6.29
CA LYS A 239 -58.78 -27.79 -5.77
C LYS A 239 -57.42 -27.46 -5.15
N GLU A 240 -56.56 -28.46 -4.94
CA GLU A 240 -55.22 -28.25 -4.36
C GLU A 240 -54.39 -27.29 -5.21
N ALA A 241 -54.38 -27.48 -6.53
CA ALA A 241 -53.64 -26.60 -7.46
C ALA A 241 -54.19 -25.16 -7.47
N LEU A 242 -55.50 -24.98 -7.29
CA LEU A 242 -56.12 -23.66 -7.21
C LEU A 242 -55.69 -22.92 -5.93
N TYR A 243 -55.71 -23.61 -4.78
CA TYR A 243 -55.30 -23.02 -3.51
C TYR A 243 -53.80 -22.75 -3.43
N GLN A 244 -52.98 -23.61 -4.03
CA GLN A 244 -51.56 -23.36 -4.20
C GLN A 244 -51.31 -22.10 -5.05
N ALA A 245 -51.97 -21.98 -6.20
CA ALA A 245 -51.84 -20.80 -7.05
C ALA A 245 -52.33 -19.51 -6.35
N GLN A 246 -53.39 -19.59 -5.54
CA GLN A 246 -53.86 -18.46 -4.72
C GLN A 246 -52.87 -18.07 -3.62
N ALA A 247 -52.25 -19.04 -2.95
CA ALA A 247 -51.21 -18.81 -1.95
C ALA A 247 -49.96 -18.16 -2.56
N GLU A 248 -49.54 -18.66 -3.73
CA GLU A 248 -48.43 -18.10 -4.51
C GLU A 248 -48.72 -16.67 -4.99
N ALA A 249 -49.96 -16.39 -5.44
CA ALA A 249 -50.39 -15.08 -5.92
C ALA A 249 -50.51 -13.99 -4.82
N VAL A 250 -50.78 -14.37 -3.57
CA VAL A 250 -51.05 -13.42 -2.47
C VAL A 250 -49.77 -12.98 -1.73
N ILE A 251 -48.71 -13.79 -1.74
CA ILE A 251 -47.55 -13.62 -0.83
C ILE A 251 -46.30 -13.28 -1.67
N GLY A 252 -45.07 -13.10 -1.15
CA GLY A 252 -43.79 -12.74 -1.84
C GLY A 252 -42.64 -13.70 -1.44
N ASP A 253 -41.52 -13.83 -2.19
CA ASP A 253 -40.33 -14.72 -2.01
C ASP A 253 -40.34 -15.85 -0.95
N SER A 254 -40.11 -17.11 -1.33
CA SER A 254 -40.07 -18.31 -0.44
C SER A 254 -41.42 -18.73 0.16
N ARG A 255 -42.37 -19.14 -0.70
CA ARG A 255 -43.72 -19.52 -0.28
C ARG A 255 -44.27 -20.76 -0.98
N GLY A 256 -45.20 -21.45 -0.32
CA GLY A 256 -45.87 -22.65 -0.81
C GLY A 256 -46.99 -23.11 0.12
N THR A 257 -47.78 -24.08 -0.35
CA THR A 257 -48.81 -24.76 0.44
C THR A 257 -48.32 -26.14 0.86
N MET A 258 -48.82 -26.64 1.99
CA MET A 258 -48.49 -27.98 2.44
C MET A 258 -49.76 -28.78 2.82
N PRO A 259 -49.82 -30.09 2.51
CA PRO A 259 -50.93 -30.94 2.92
C PRO A 259 -51.12 -30.96 4.44
N ASN A 260 -52.37 -31.10 4.86
CA ASN A 260 -52.72 -31.21 6.28
C ASN A 260 -51.94 -32.38 6.94
N GLY A 261 -51.25 -32.10 8.05
CA GLY A 261 -50.46 -33.09 8.78
C GLY A 261 -48.99 -33.23 8.35
N ALA A 262 -48.55 -32.59 7.27
CA ALA A 262 -47.13 -32.45 6.98
C ALA A 262 -46.49 -31.38 7.90
N LYS A 263 -45.20 -31.51 8.20
CA LYS A 263 -44.44 -30.53 9.01
C LYS A 263 -43.11 -30.21 8.34
N VAL A 264 -42.86 -28.93 8.06
CA VAL A 264 -41.51 -28.45 7.71
C VAL A 264 -40.75 -28.23 9.01
N GLN A 265 -39.74 -29.05 9.27
CA GLN A 265 -38.77 -28.76 10.32
C GLN A 265 -37.69 -27.87 9.72
N THR A 266 -37.88 -26.56 9.77
CA THR A 266 -36.76 -25.63 9.56
C THR A 266 -35.90 -25.68 10.83
N VAL A 267 -34.59 -25.83 10.69
CA VAL A 267 -33.69 -25.54 11.82
C VAL A 267 -33.97 -24.10 12.20
N THR A 268 -34.54 -23.88 13.38
CA THR A 268 -34.81 -22.53 13.88
C THR A 268 -33.47 -21.78 13.82
N PRO A 269 -33.37 -20.67 13.09
CA PRO A 269 -32.14 -19.89 13.11
C PRO A 269 -31.81 -19.58 14.57
N TYR A 270 -30.52 -19.60 14.89
CA TYR A 270 -30.01 -19.26 16.20
C TYR A 270 -30.74 -18.03 16.76
N SER A 271 -31.59 -18.23 17.75
CA SER A 271 -32.53 -17.22 18.27
C SER A 271 -31.87 -16.28 19.29
N GLY A 272 -30.56 -16.38 19.45
CA GLY A 272 -29.80 -15.83 20.57
C GLY A 272 -28.72 -14.84 20.18
N GLY A 273 -28.98 -13.90 19.27
CA GLY A 273 -28.10 -12.73 19.09
C GLY A 273 -27.44 -12.58 17.73
N THR A 274 -26.79 -11.43 17.57
CA THR A 274 -26.12 -10.93 16.36
C THR A 274 -25.31 -12.03 15.66
N THR A 275 -25.45 -12.16 14.34
CA THR A 275 -24.64 -13.10 13.56
C THR A 275 -23.17 -12.67 13.57
N PRO A 276 -22.20 -13.59 13.70
CA PRO A 276 -20.79 -13.25 13.89
C PRO A 276 -20.09 -12.71 12.62
N PHE A 277 -20.76 -12.75 11.46
CA PHE A 277 -20.12 -12.44 10.17
C PHE A 277 -19.67 -10.98 10.06
N SER A 278 -20.54 -10.04 10.44
CA SER A 278 -20.24 -8.61 10.37
C SER A 278 -19.15 -8.21 11.35
N GLU A 279 -19.17 -8.76 12.57
CA GLU A 279 -18.14 -8.55 13.58
C GLU A 279 -16.79 -9.12 13.11
N HIS A 280 -16.79 -10.29 12.48
CA HIS A 280 -15.57 -10.86 11.93
C HIS A 280 -15.01 -10.04 10.76
N ILE A 281 -15.86 -9.55 9.83
CA ILE A 281 -15.42 -8.65 8.75
C ILE A 281 -14.79 -7.38 9.33
N ARG A 282 -15.46 -6.78 10.31
CA ARG A 282 -14.97 -5.59 11.02
C ARG A 282 -13.63 -5.87 11.70
N TYR A 283 -13.48 -6.99 12.40
CA TYR A 283 -12.21 -7.37 13.01
C TYR A 283 -11.07 -7.46 11.97
N GLN A 284 -11.34 -7.99 10.77
CA GLN A 284 -10.34 -8.02 9.70
C GLN A 284 -9.99 -6.60 9.19
N ASP A 285 -10.96 -5.68 9.12
CA ASP A 285 -10.67 -4.28 8.80
C ASP A 285 -9.81 -3.63 9.89
N GLU A 286 -10.09 -3.92 11.16
CA GLU A 286 -9.32 -3.43 12.29
C GLU A 286 -7.87 -3.93 12.25
N CYS A 287 -7.61 -5.18 11.85
CA CYS A 287 -6.25 -5.69 11.63
C CYS A 287 -5.49 -4.90 10.55
N ILE A 288 -6.15 -4.58 9.42
CA ILE A 288 -5.53 -3.80 8.34
C ILE A 288 -5.22 -2.38 8.81
N VAL A 289 -6.14 -1.74 9.53
CA VAL A 289 -5.93 -0.40 10.10
C VAL A 289 -4.78 -0.43 11.10
N LEU A 290 -4.76 -1.41 12.01
CA LEU A 290 -3.72 -1.55 13.03
C LEU A 290 -2.33 -1.67 12.39
N ALA A 291 -2.18 -2.56 11.41
CA ALA A 291 -0.95 -2.73 10.65
C ALA A 291 -0.57 -1.46 9.90
N GLY A 292 -1.54 -0.84 9.23
CA GLY A 292 -1.31 0.33 8.40
C GLY A 292 -1.06 1.63 9.17
N THR A 293 -1.48 1.74 10.42
CA THR A 293 -1.29 2.96 11.24
C THR A 293 -0.34 2.75 12.42
N GLY A 294 0.40 1.63 12.46
CA GLY A 294 1.39 1.36 13.50
C GLY A 294 0.80 1.22 14.91
N GLY A 295 -0.37 0.59 15.04
CA GLY A 295 -0.93 0.28 16.36
C GLY A 295 -1.71 1.39 17.05
N LYS A 296 -1.88 2.58 16.44
CA LYS A 296 -2.58 3.70 17.09
C LYS A 296 -4.07 3.40 17.28
N LEU A 297 -4.41 2.96 18.50
CA LEU A 297 -5.77 2.63 18.97
C LEU A 297 -6.80 3.77 18.76
N THR A 298 -6.34 5.03 18.65
CA THR A 298 -7.18 6.18 18.34
C THR A 298 -7.95 6.01 17.02
N MET A 299 -7.40 5.28 16.06
CA MET A 299 -8.05 4.98 14.77
C MET A 299 -9.25 4.03 14.92
N LEU A 300 -9.23 3.15 15.93
CA LEU A 300 -10.28 2.15 16.16
C LEU A 300 -11.31 2.60 17.21
N ALA A 301 -10.86 3.38 18.20
CA ALA A 301 -11.67 3.75 19.36
C ALA A 301 -12.55 5.01 19.16
N GLN A 302 -12.30 5.83 18.14
CA GLN A 302 -12.95 7.16 18.00
C GLN A 302 -14.03 7.24 16.91
N SER A 303 -14.65 6.11 16.56
CA SER A 303 -15.86 6.08 15.73
C SER A 303 -17.07 6.67 16.49
N GLY A 304 -17.10 7.99 16.72
CA GLY A 304 -18.24 8.60 17.42
C GLY A 304 -18.20 10.08 17.81
N SER A 305 -17.13 10.87 17.57
CA SER A 305 -17.09 12.24 18.10
C SER A 305 -16.48 13.28 17.16
N GLY A 306 -17.33 13.95 16.37
CA GLY A 306 -17.14 15.30 15.83
C GLY A 306 -15.78 15.67 15.21
N THR A 307 -15.52 16.98 15.11
CA THR A 307 -14.28 17.57 14.57
C THR A 307 -13.00 17.11 15.29
N LEU A 308 -13.12 16.66 16.54
CA LEU A 308 -12.01 16.19 17.38
C LEU A 308 -11.41 14.87 16.89
N ALA A 309 -12.25 13.90 16.46
CA ALA A 309 -11.76 12.66 15.86
C ALA A 309 -11.05 12.95 14.52
N GLY A 310 -11.58 13.88 13.73
CA GLY A 310 -10.98 14.30 12.46
C GLY A 310 -9.54 14.82 12.60
N GLY A 311 -9.30 15.71 13.58
CA GLY A 311 -7.95 16.24 13.85
C GLY A 311 -6.96 15.19 14.37
N ALA A 312 -7.42 14.26 15.22
CA ALA A 312 -6.58 13.17 15.72
C ALA A 312 -6.15 12.18 14.61
N HIS A 313 -7.04 11.94 13.63
CA HIS A 313 -6.72 11.13 12.46
C HIS A 313 -5.69 11.81 11.56
N GLU A 314 -5.82 13.11 11.30
CA GLU A 314 -4.84 13.84 10.47
C GLU A 314 -3.45 13.85 11.13
N ASN A 315 -3.37 14.16 12.43
CA ASN A 315 -2.11 14.11 13.18
C ASN A 315 -1.43 12.72 13.13
N THR A 316 -2.23 11.66 13.17
CA THR A 316 -1.71 10.28 13.09
C THR A 316 -0.99 10.04 11.76
N PHE A 317 -1.61 10.45 10.64
CA PHE A 317 -1.01 10.29 9.32
C PHE A 317 0.16 11.23 9.08
N ASP A 318 0.14 12.45 9.64
CA ASP A 318 1.27 13.38 9.56
C ASP A 318 2.49 12.84 10.33
N GLU A 319 2.30 12.25 11.50
CA GLU A 319 3.38 11.58 12.26
C GLU A 319 3.96 10.38 11.50
N ILE A 320 3.10 9.55 10.91
CA ILE A 320 3.52 8.41 10.08
C ILE A 320 4.31 8.92 8.86
N ALA A 321 3.79 9.94 8.19
CA ALA A 321 4.45 10.54 7.02
C ALA A 321 5.79 11.16 7.39
N ALA A 322 5.92 11.80 8.56
CA ALA A 322 7.19 12.32 9.04
C ALA A 322 8.22 11.21 9.27
N SER A 323 7.81 10.06 9.83
CA SER A 323 8.69 8.90 9.99
C SER A 323 9.12 8.31 8.65
N GLU A 324 8.18 8.05 7.75
CA GLU A 324 8.48 7.57 6.39
C GLU A 324 9.37 8.54 5.62
N ALA A 325 9.18 9.85 5.82
CA ALA A 325 9.99 10.88 5.17
C ALA A 325 11.45 10.84 5.61
N LEU A 326 11.73 10.53 6.88
CA LEU A 326 13.10 10.36 7.37
C LEU A 326 13.77 9.16 6.69
N GLU A 327 13.09 8.01 6.61
CA GLU A 327 13.61 6.82 5.96
C GLU A 327 13.85 7.04 4.45
N ILE A 328 12.89 7.66 3.77
CA ILE A 328 13.02 8.00 2.35
C ILE A 328 14.17 9.00 2.15
N SER A 329 14.31 9.99 3.04
CA SER A 329 15.44 10.93 2.99
C SER A 329 16.77 10.21 3.12
N GLU A 330 16.87 9.25 4.05
CA GLU A 330 18.09 8.45 4.24
C GLU A 330 18.44 7.61 3.00
N VAL A 331 17.43 7.06 2.31
CA VAL A 331 17.62 6.36 1.02
C VAL A 331 18.23 7.30 -0.03
N PHE A 332 17.67 8.50 -0.18
CA PHE A 332 18.22 9.52 -1.08
C PHE A 332 19.65 9.94 -0.69
N GLN A 333 19.91 10.15 0.59
CA GLN A 333 21.22 10.56 1.09
C GLN A 333 22.29 9.50 0.79
N LYS A 334 22.00 8.23 1.06
CA LYS A 334 22.95 7.12 0.87
C LYS A 334 23.18 6.78 -0.59
N GLN A 335 22.14 6.85 -1.41
CA GLN A 335 22.17 6.27 -2.76
C GLN A 335 22.19 7.32 -3.88
N PHE A 336 21.85 8.58 -3.60
CA PHE A 336 21.91 9.65 -4.59
C PHE A 336 22.88 10.76 -4.17
N ASP A 337 22.69 11.36 -2.99
CA ASP A 337 23.56 12.47 -2.53
C ASP A 337 25.01 12.03 -2.43
N ALA A 338 25.27 10.89 -1.78
CA ALA A 338 26.62 10.36 -1.60
C ALA A 338 27.37 10.20 -2.93
N ARG A 339 26.67 9.84 -4.02
CA ARG A 339 27.26 9.68 -5.36
C ARG A 339 27.68 11.03 -5.92
N ILE A 340 26.77 12.01 -5.90
CA ILE A 340 27.02 13.37 -6.40
C ILE A 340 28.16 14.03 -5.61
N LEU A 341 28.14 13.87 -4.29
CA LEU A 341 29.15 14.45 -3.41
C LEU A 341 30.52 13.78 -3.59
N ALA A 342 30.58 12.46 -3.76
CA ALA A 342 31.83 11.75 -4.04
C ALA A 342 32.45 12.17 -5.38
N GLU A 343 31.62 12.41 -6.41
CA GLU A 343 32.07 12.85 -7.73
C GLU A 343 32.57 14.31 -7.71
N LYS A 344 31.79 15.23 -7.14
CA LYS A 344 32.10 16.68 -7.17
C LYS A 344 33.04 17.15 -6.06
N PHE A 345 33.09 16.44 -4.95
CA PHE A 345 33.87 16.81 -3.76
C PHE A 345 34.63 15.58 -3.22
N PRO A 346 35.54 14.99 -4.02
CA PRO A 346 36.23 13.76 -3.66
C PRO A 346 37.04 13.94 -2.35
N GLY A 347 36.83 13.03 -1.40
CA GLY A 347 37.51 13.02 -0.10
C GLY A 347 37.05 14.10 0.89
N ALA A 348 36.09 14.95 0.53
CA ALA A 348 35.52 15.93 1.45
C ALA A 348 34.46 15.30 2.37
N PRO A 349 34.36 15.75 3.64
CA PRO A 349 33.27 15.32 4.51
C PRO A 349 31.91 15.81 3.98
N VAL A 350 30.87 14.99 4.14
CA VAL A 350 29.48 15.36 3.82
C VAL A 350 28.99 16.43 4.81
N ARG A 351 28.50 17.55 4.28
CA ARG A 351 28.01 18.73 5.02
C ARG A 351 26.71 19.29 4.47
N ALA A 352 26.11 18.66 3.48
CA ALA A 352 24.77 18.95 3.00
C ALA A 352 24.05 17.66 2.64
N PHE A 353 22.73 17.63 2.80
CA PHE A 353 21.93 16.43 2.57
C PHE A 353 20.49 16.77 2.17
N PHE A 354 19.86 15.88 1.43
CA PHE A 354 18.46 15.93 1.08
C PHE A 354 17.56 15.64 2.30
N GLN A 355 16.49 16.41 2.45
CA GLN A 355 15.47 16.15 3.45
C GLN A 355 14.08 16.32 2.85
N LEU A 356 13.21 15.34 3.11
CA LEU A 356 11.76 15.45 2.95
C LEU A 356 11.15 15.83 4.29
N ALA A 357 10.44 16.95 4.35
CA ALA A 357 9.85 17.44 5.60
C ALA A 357 8.55 18.24 5.33
N PRO A 358 7.70 18.43 6.36
CA PRO A 358 6.61 19.39 6.27
C PRO A 358 7.15 20.77 5.93
N LYS A 359 6.40 21.53 5.13
CA LYS A 359 6.77 22.88 4.76
C LYS A 359 6.97 23.72 6.03
N LYS A 360 8.19 24.23 6.25
CA LYS A 360 8.45 25.21 7.31
C LYS A 360 7.62 26.45 6.96
N GLU A 361 6.53 26.71 7.68
CA GLU A 361 5.83 28.00 7.58
C GLU A 361 6.86 29.10 7.88
N LYS A 362 7.06 30.02 6.94
CA LYS A 362 7.79 31.25 7.26
C LYS A 362 6.99 31.92 8.40
N PRO A 363 7.63 32.33 9.52
CA PRO A 363 6.93 33.14 10.50
C PRO A 363 6.32 34.33 9.75
N ALA A 364 5.01 34.49 9.87
CA ALA A 364 4.32 35.62 9.27
C ALA A 364 5.08 36.89 9.68
N ASP A 365 5.47 37.71 8.70
CA ASP A 365 5.97 39.05 8.98
C ASP A 365 4.93 39.72 9.87
N VAL A 366 5.28 39.87 11.15
CA VAL A 366 4.51 40.66 12.10
C VAL A 366 4.66 42.08 11.58
N ALA A 367 3.71 42.50 10.75
CA ALA A 367 3.58 43.86 10.29
C ALA A 367 3.45 44.74 11.54
N ALA A 368 4.51 45.49 11.82
CA ALA A 368 4.55 46.55 12.83
C ALA A 368 3.85 47.81 12.30
#